data_AF-A0A970IJR5-F1
#
_entry.id   AF-A0A970IJR5-F1
#
_cell.length_a   1.000
_cell.length_b   1.000
_cell.length_c   1.000
_cell.angle_alpha   90.00
_cell.angle_beta   90.00
_cell.angle_gamma   90.00
#
_symmetry.space_group_name_H-M   'P 1'
#
loop_
_entity.id
_entity.type
_entity.pdbx_description
1 polymer ?
#
loop_
_entity_poly.entity_id
_entity_poly.type
_entity_poly.pdbx_seq_one_letter_code
_entity_poly.pdbx_strand_id
1 'polypeptide(L)'
;MLERVIVVLIRFSVCNWMSFRDETEWTLVASREKQHRDRITRLEEYKTSILPITAIYGGNASGKTALFKALNFVQRFVVKGTTPDEPIPVNPFRLEEPSLHSPSRFSIELLANHAIYAFHFATTSEQVVEEKLVRINRASETILYDRQGAEPNFAPELRDNDLLKFAYQGTRDNQLFLTNTVLQNM
;
A
#
# COMPACT_ATOMS: atom_id res chain seq x y z
N MET A 1 -12.14 -15.43 23.13
CA MET A 1 -10.87 -15.91 22.55
C MET A 1 -10.68 -15.09 21.28
N LEU A 2 -9.76 -14.12 21.25
CA LEU A 2 -9.56 -13.28 20.05
C LEU A 2 -8.82 -14.14 19.01
N GLU A 3 -9.43 -14.36 17.84
CA GLU A 3 -8.75 -15.00 16.73
C GLU A 3 -7.53 -14.18 16.34
N ARG A 4 -6.37 -14.84 16.20
CA ARG A 4 -5.13 -14.18 15.82
C ARG A 4 -5.23 -13.79 14.34
N VAL A 5 -5.34 -12.50 14.05
CA VAL A 5 -5.30 -11.97 12.69
C VAL A 5 -3.95 -12.33 12.06
N ILE A 6 -3.98 -13.07 10.95
CA ILE A 6 -2.78 -13.38 10.17
C ILE A 6 -2.58 -12.25 9.17
N VAL A 7 -1.42 -11.60 9.23
CA VAL A 7 -1.00 -10.57 8.27
C VAL A 7 0.34 -10.96 7.67
N VAL A 8 0.42 -11.03 6.34
CA VAL A 8 1.65 -11.38 5.60
C VAL A 8 1.86 -10.39 4.47
N LEU A 9 3.06 -9.80 4.39
CA LEU A 9 3.47 -8.98 3.25
C LEU A 9 3.74 -9.86 2.03
N ILE A 10 3.15 -9.52 0.89
CA ILE A 10 3.33 -10.22 -0.38
C ILE A 10 4.19 -9.39 -1.33
N ARG A 11 3.81 -8.13 -1.56
CA ARG A 11 4.52 -7.19 -2.42
C ARG A 11 4.55 -5.80 -1.82
N PHE A 12 5.62 -5.08 -2.10
CA PHE A 12 5.74 -3.65 -1.87
C PHE A 12 6.34 -2.99 -3.11
N SER A 13 5.68 -1.97 -3.64
CA SER A 13 6.22 -1.17 -4.74
C SER A 13 6.34 0.29 -4.34
N VAL A 14 7.38 0.94 -4.85
CA VAL A 14 7.65 2.36 -4.66
C VAL A 14 8.13 2.98 -5.96
N CYS A 15 7.65 4.19 -6.25
CA CYS A 15 8.08 5.00 -7.39
C CYS A 15 8.25 6.45 -6.95
N ASN A 16 9.22 7.14 -7.55
CA ASN A 16 9.58 8.52 -7.22
C ASN A 16 9.79 8.75 -5.71
N TRP A 17 10.75 8.04 -5.10
CA TRP A 17 11.09 8.12 -3.68
C TRP A 17 12.60 8.04 -3.45
N MET A 18 13.19 9.09 -2.88
CA MET A 18 14.62 9.17 -2.56
C MET A 18 15.53 8.76 -3.73
N SER A 19 16.03 7.53 -3.75
CA SER A 19 16.91 6.99 -4.80
C SER A 19 16.16 6.20 -5.88
N PHE A 20 14.86 5.96 -5.73
CA PHE A 20 14.02 5.28 -6.70
C PHE A 20 13.31 6.32 -7.56
N ARG A 21 13.77 6.52 -8.79
CA ARG A 21 13.05 7.32 -9.79
C ARG A 21 11.86 6.51 -10.32
N ASP A 22 12.18 5.34 -10.88
CA ASP A 22 11.22 4.45 -11.52
C ASP A 22 10.58 3.50 -10.51
N GLU A 23 9.49 2.86 -10.91
CA GLU A 23 8.83 1.85 -10.08
C GLU A 23 9.78 0.70 -9.75
N THR A 24 9.90 0.40 -8.46
CA THR A 24 10.69 -0.71 -7.94
C THR A 24 9.82 -1.56 -7.03
N GLU A 25 9.78 -2.86 -7.30
CA GLU A 25 9.01 -3.84 -6.53
C GLU A 25 9.93 -4.73 -5.67
N TRP A 26 9.53 -4.96 -4.43
CA TRP A 26 10.03 -6.02 -3.57
C TRP A 26 8.92 -7.04 -3.33
N THR A 27 9.12 -8.28 -3.80
CA THR A 27 8.15 -9.38 -3.73
C THR A 27 8.65 -10.53 -2.88
N LEU A 28 7.76 -11.08 -2.05
CA LEU A 28 7.98 -12.28 -1.26
C LEU A 28 7.35 -13.52 -1.93
N VAL A 29 6.82 -13.39 -3.15
CA VAL A 29 6.32 -14.53 -3.92
C VAL A 29 7.49 -15.46 -4.25
N ALA A 30 7.39 -16.69 -3.79
CA ALA A 30 8.38 -17.72 -4.04
C ALA A 30 8.42 -18.09 -5.53
N SER A 31 9.63 -18.35 -6.03
CA SER A 31 9.81 -18.91 -7.36
C SER A 31 9.28 -20.34 -7.44
N ARG A 32 9.23 -20.90 -8.65
CA ARG A 32 8.80 -22.30 -8.88
C ARG A 32 9.84 -23.34 -8.46
N GLU A 33 10.91 -22.93 -7.77
CA GLU A 33 12.00 -23.80 -7.35
C GLU A 33 11.49 -24.99 -6.52
N LYS A 34 12.09 -26.16 -6.70
CA LYS A 34 11.66 -27.40 -6.02
C LYS A 34 12.46 -27.68 -4.78
N GLN A 35 13.68 -27.16 -4.70
CA GLN A 35 14.53 -27.31 -3.53
C GLN A 35 13.93 -26.58 -2.31
N HIS A 36 13.92 -27.24 -1.15
CA HIS A 36 13.43 -26.68 0.13
C HIS A 36 11.96 -26.21 0.15
N ARG A 37 11.09 -26.79 -0.69
CA ARG A 37 9.64 -26.47 -0.71
C ARG A 37 8.93 -26.70 0.62
N ASP A 38 9.44 -27.60 1.44
CA ASP A 38 8.98 -27.88 2.81
C ASP A 38 9.06 -26.65 3.73
N ARG A 39 9.88 -25.65 3.38
CA ARG A 39 10.10 -24.43 4.16
C ARG A 39 9.32 -23.22 3.67
N ILE A 40 8.54 -23.36 2.59
CA ILE A 40 7.81 -22.25 1.97
C ILE A 40 6.35 -22.27 2.46
N THR A 41 5.82 -21.11 2.83
CA THR A 41 4.41 -21.00 3.23
C THR A 41 3.52 -21.01 1.99
N ARG A 42 2.68 -22.03 1.85
CA ARG A 42 1.78 -22.14 0.71
C ARG A 42 0.42 -21.51 1.00
N LEU A 43 -0.01 -20.61 0.13
CA LEU A 43 -1.34 -20.03 0.15
C LEU A 43 -2.22 -20.83 -0.83
N GLU A 44 -2.80 -21.93 -0.35
CA GLU A 44 -3.51 -22.90 -1.20
C GLU A 44 -4.66 -22.27 -2.00
N GLU A 45 -5.40 -21.35 -1.37
CA GLU A 45 -6.49 -20.61 -2.00
C GLU A 45 -6.00 -19.83 -3.23
N TYR A 46 -4.79 -19.27 -3.17
CA TYR A 46 -4.24 -18.37 -4.17
C TYR A 46 -3.28 -19.07 -5.15
N LYS A 47 -3.06 -20.39 -5.02
CA LYS A 47 -2.06 -21.14 -5.79
C LYS A 47 -0.67 -20.47 -5.81
N THR A 48 -0.35 -19.71 -4.77
CA THR A 48 0.92 -19.02 -4.63
C THR A 48 1.64 -19.51 -3.39
N SER A 49 2.92 -19.18 -3.30
CA SER A 49 3.76 -19.56 -2.17
C SER A 49 4.57 -18.36 -1.78
N ILE A 50 4.71 -18.12 -0.48
CA ILE A 50 5.33 -16.94 0.09
C ILE A 50 6.60 -17.36 0.83
N LEU A 51 7.69 -16.62 0.58
CA LEU A 51 8.95 -16.79 1.26
C LEU A 51 8.82 -16.31 2.71
N PRO A 52 9.17 -17.14 3.72
CA PRO A 52 9.12 -16.72 5.12
C PRO A 52 10.22 -15.71 5.46
N ILE A 53 11.31 -15.68 4.67
CA ILE A 53 12.49 -14.83 4.87
C ILE A 53 12.99 -14.39 3.50
N THR A 54 13.35 -13.12 3.38
CA THR A 54 14.09 -12.58 2.22
C THR A 54 15.25 -11.73 2.70
N ALA A 55 16.35 -11.73 1.96
CA ALA A 55 17.51 -10.88 2.23
C ALA A 55 17.74 -9.91 1.08
N ILE A 56 18.08 -8.66 1.40
CA ILE A 56 18.34 -7.60 0.42
C ILE A 56 19.81 -7.22 0.49
N TYR A 57 20.56 -7.53 -0.56
CA TYR A 57 21.99 -7.23 -0.70
C TYR A 57 22.22 -6.13 -1.74
N GLY A 58 23.32 -5.40 -1.62
CA GLY A 58 23.73 -4.39 -2.58
C GLY A 58 24.87 -3.53 -2.05
N GLY A 59 25.55 -2.80 -2.92
CA GLY A 59 26.62 -1.88 -2.52
C GLY A 59 26.15 -0.68 -1.69
N ASN A 60 27.08 0.18 -1.30
CA ASN A 60 26.72 1.46 -0.68
C ASN A 60 25.88 2.31 -1.64
N ALA A 61 24.96 3.10 -1.09
CA ALA A 61 24.02 3.94 -1.86
C ALA A 61 23.09 3.19 -2.85
N SER A 62 23.01 1.86 -2.80
CA SER A 62 22.16 1.05 -3.69
C SER A 62 20.66 1.11 -3.40
N GLY A 63 20.19 2.06 -2.58
CA GLY A 63 18.77 2.23 -2.26
C GLY A 63 18.18 1.35 -1.14
N LYS A 64 18.95 0.43 -0.53
CA LYS A 64 18.43 -0.43 0.57
C LYS A 64 17.78 0.36 1.71
N THR A 65 18.48 1.36 2.24
CA THR A 65 17.95 2.23 3.30
C THR A 65 16.75 3.04 2.81
N ALA A 66 16.74 3.46 1.54
CA ALA A 66 15.61 4.17 0.96
C ALA A 66 14.35 3.29 0.91
N LEU A 67 14.49 1.99 0.61
CA LEU A 67 13.39 1.03 0.58
C LEU A 67 12.74 0.89 1.96
N PHE A 68 13.54 0.67 3.00
CA PHE A 68 13.02 0.58 4.38
C PHE A 68 12.46 1.90 4.90
N LYS A 69 13.02 3.04 4.45
CA LYS A 69 12.42 4.37 4.72
C LYS A 69 11.05 4.52 4.05
N ALA A 70 10.88 4.01 2.82
CA ALA A 70 9.58 4.00 2.14
C ALA A 70 8.57 3.14 2.92
N LEU A 71 8.94 1.92 3.31
CA LEU A 71 8.08 1.05 4.13
C LEU A 71 7.68 1.72 5.46
N ASN A 72 8.64 2.36 6.14
CA ASN A 72 8.35 3.06 7.38
C ASN A 72 7.42 4.27 7.17
N PHE A 73 7.62 5.02 6.08
CA PHE A 73 6.74 6.10 5.69
C PHE A 73 5.32 5.58 5.46
N VAL A 74 5.14 4.54 4.64
CA VAL A 74 3.81 4.02 4.34
C VAL A 74 3.13 3.48 5.59
N GLN A 75 3.83 2.71 6.43
CA GLN A 75 3.28 2.21 7.69
C GLN A 75 2.78 3.37 8.58
N ARG A 76 3.58 4.42 8.75
CA ARG A 76 3.20 5.58 9.57
C ARG A 76 2.04 6.34 8.95
N PHE A 77 2.10 6.64 7.67
CA PHE A 77 1.10 7.44 6.97
C PHE A 77 -0.26 6.73 6.92
N VAL A 78 -0.29 5.42 6.63
CA VAL A 78 -1.53 4.63 6.60
C VAL A 78 -2.13 4.46 8.00
N VAL A 79 -1.31 4.21 9.03
CA VAL A 79 -1.83 3.91 10.37
C VAL A 79 -2.13 5.16 11.18
N LYS A 80 -1.33 6.22 11.03
CA LYS A 80 -1.44 7.45 11.84
C LYS A 80 -2.01 8.64 11.07
N GLY A 81 -1.88 8.67 9.75
CA GLY A 81 -2.25 9.82 8.94
C GLY A 81 -1.36 11.03 9.20
N THR A 82 -1.92 12.22 8.97
CA THR A 82 -1.32 13.53 9.20
C THR A 82 -2.19 14.35 10.16
N THR A 83 -1.62 15.40 10.75
CA THR A 83 -2.46 16.42 11.41
C THR A 83 -3.00 17.43 10.38
N PRO A 84 -4.04 18.21 10.72
CA PRO A 84 -4.43 19.38 9.94
C PRO A 84 -3.21 20.29 9.70
N ASP A 85 -3.11 20.84 8.49
CA ASP A 85 -2.06 21.78 8.06
C ASP A 85 -0.62 21.24 8.03
N GLU A 86 -0.39 19.97 8.36
CA GLU A 86 0.92 19.33 8.22
C GLU A 86 1.14 18.84 6.79
N PRO A 87 2.28 19.16 6.15
CA PRO A 87 2.61 18.59 4.86
C PRO A 87 2.83 17.08 4.99
N ILE A 88 2.48 16.35 3.95
CA ILE A 88 2.78 14.92 3.87
C ILE A 88 4.31 14.78 3.78
N PRO A 89 4.97 14.02 4.68
CA PRO A 89 6.43 13.93 4.76
C PRO A 89 7.01 13.01 3.67
N VAL A 90 6.57 13.20 2.44
CA VAL A 90 7.05 12.48 1.26
C VAL A 90 8.42 13.03 0.83
N ASN A 91 9.29 12.16 0.32
CA ASN A 91 10.61 12.56 -0.14
C ASN A 91 10.85 12.04 -1.56
N PRO A 92 10.49 12.82 -2.60
CA PRO A 92 10.57 12.39 -3.99
C PRO A 92 12.03 12.20 -4.45
N PHE A 93 12.20 11.59 -5.62
CA PHE A 93 13.49 11.55 -6.30
C PHE A 93 13.90 12.97 -6.72
N ARG A 94 15.14 13.35 -6.43
CA ARG A 94 15.58 14.77 -6.54
C ARG A 94 16.61 15.05 -7.62
N LEU A 95 17.09 14.04 -8.35
CA LEU A 95 18.12 14.25 -9.38
C LEU A 95 17.52 14.66 -10.73
N GLU A 96 16.19 14.74 -10.83
CA GLU A 96 15.46 15.20 -12.01
C GLU A 96 14.33 16.14 -11.58
N GLU A 97 14.30 17.35 -12.14
CA GLU A 97 13.32 18.40 -11.80
C GLU A 97 11.86 17.94 -11.94
N PRO A 98 11.45 17.20 -13.01
CA PRO A 98 10.07 16.73 -13.13
C PRO A 98 9.64 15.81 -11.97
N SER A 99 10.57 15.08 -11.36
CA SER A 99 10.29 14.18 -10.23
C SER A 99 9.91 14.94 -8.96
N LEU A 100 10.38 16.18 -8.78
CA LEU A 100 10.04 17.02 -7.63
C LEU A 100 8.56 17.42 -7.62
N HIS A 101 7.95 17.53 -8.80
CA HIS A 101 6.55 17.91 -8.98
C HIS A 101 5.62 16.73 -9.25
N SER A 102 6.20 15.55 -9.50
CA SER A 102 5.43 14.32 -9.71
C SER A 102 5.08 13.67 -8.36
N PRO A 103 3.89 13.05 -8.21
CA PRO A 103 3.56 12.31 -6.99
C PRO A 103 4.50 11.12 -6.76
N SER A 104 4.85 10.85 -5.50
CA SER A 104 5.41 9.55 -5.11
C SER A 104 4.29 8.53 -5.04
N ARG A 105 4.54 7.32 -5.55
CA ARG A 105 3.54 6.25 -5.59
C ARG A 105 3.99 5.07 -4.76
N PHE A 106 3.05 4.49 -4.03
CA PHE A 106 3.27 3.35 -3.17
C PHE A 106 2.19 2.31 -3.38
N SER A 107 2.59 1.04 -3.32
CA SER A 107 1.69 -0.11 -3.36
C SER A 107 2.09 -1.10 -2.28
N ILE A 108 1.12 -1.63 -1.54
CA ILE A 108 1.33 -2.74 -0.62
C ILE A 108 0.28 -3.81 -0.93
N GLU A 109 0.74 -5.04 -1.13
CA GLU A 109 -0.10 -6.23 -1.19
C GLU A 109 0.10 -7.06 0.09
N LEU A 110 -0.98 -7.27 0.85
CA LEU A 110 -0.99 -8.03 2.09
C LEU A 110 -2.01 -9.17 2.01
N LEU A 111 -1.65 -10.34 2.51
CA LEU A 111 -2.64 -11.30 2.98
C LEU A 111 -3.11 -10.84 4.37
N ALA A 112 -4.40 -10.59 4.53
CA ALA A 112 -5.03 -10.34 5.82
C ALA A 112 -6.17 -11.35 6.03
N ASN A 113 -6.02 -12.19 7.06
CA ASN A 113 -6.86 -13.37 7.29
C ASN A 113 -6.84 -14.32 6.08
N HIS A 114 -7.92 -14.34 5.29
CA HIS A 114 -8.11 -15.21 4.13
C HIS A 114 -8.14 -14.45 2.79
N ALA A 115 -8.03 -13.13 2.82
CA ALA A 115 -8.13 -12.27 1.64
C ALA A 115 -6.82 -11.55 1.37
N ILE A 116 -6.43 -11.46 0.11
CA ILE A 116 -5.34 -10.57 -0.30
C ILE A 116 -5.94 -9.18 -0.56
N TYR A 117 -5.26 -8.16 -0.05
CA TYR A 117 -5.60 -6.76 -0.30
C TYR A 117 -4.41 -6.06 -0.93
N ALA A 118 -4.65 -5.32 -2.01
CA ALA A 118 -3.69 -4.39 -2.57
C ALA A 118 -4.16 -2.97 -2.30
N PHE A 119 -3.31 -2.19 -1.63
CA PHE A 119 -3.55 -0.79 -1.35
C PHE A 119 -2.55 0.06 -2.10
N HIS A 120 -3.05 0.96 -2.95
CA HIS A 120 -2.27 1.86 -3.77
C HIS A 120 -2.59 3.29 -3.38
N PHE A 121 -1.59 4.15 -3.32
CA PHE A 121 -1.81 5.59 -3.22
C PHE A 121 -0.65 6.38 -3.83
N ALA A 122 -0.96 7.60 -4.26
CA ALA A 122 0.01 8.57 -4.72
C ALA A 122 -0.16 9.88 -3.97
N THR A 123 0.97 10.53 -3.67
CA THR A 123 0.95 11.76 -2.87
C THR A 123 2.04 12.73 -3.30
N THR A 124 1.73 14.03 -3.23
CA THR A 124 2.73 15.10 -3.16
C THR A 124 2.98 15.44 -1.69
N SER A 125 3.75 16.49 -1.41
CA SER A 125 3.88 17.03 -0.04
C SER A 125 2.60 17.72 0.45
N GLU A 126 1.66 18.02 -0.44
CA GLU A 126 0.47 18.81 -0.14
C GLU A 126 -0.77 17.92 -0.01
N GLN A 127 -0.91 16.90 -0.86
CA GLN A 127 -2.14 16.13 -0.96
C GLN A 127 -1.92 14.69 -1.42
N VAL A 128 -2.87 13.83 -1.03
CA VAL A 128 -3.13 12.53 -1.64
C VAL A 128 -3.81 12.77 -2.98
N VAL A 129 -3.13 12.40 -4.06
CA VAL A 129 -3.61 12.61 -5.44
C VAL A 129 -4.54 11.49 -5.88
N GLU A 130 -4.24 10.26 -5.44
CA GLU A 130 -5.09 9.09 -5.68
C GLU A 130 -4.88 8.07 -4.57
N GLU A 131 -5.90 7.26 -4.32
CA GLU A 131 -5.78 6.03 -3.56
C GLU A 131 -6.81 5.01 -4.01
N LYS A 132 -6.51 3.73 -3.80
CA LYS A 132 -7.34 2.62 -4.25
C LYS A 132 -7.10 1.41 -3.35
N LEU A 133 -8.18 0.80 -2.91
CA LEU A 133 -8.15 -0.47 -2.19
C LEU A 133 -8.80 -1.57 -3.05
N VAL A 134 -8.04 -2.63 -3.30
CA VAL A 134 -8.47 -3.77 -4.08
C VAL A 134 -8.46 -5.01 -3.20
N ARG A 135 -9.56 -5.77 -3.21
CA ARG A 135 -9.62 -7.13 -2.66
C ARG A 135 -9.33 -8.11 -3.79
N ILE A 136 -8.28 -8.90 -3.63
CA ILE A 136 -7.81 -9.90 -4.58
C ILE A 136 -8.22 -11.26 -4.05
N ASN A 137 -9.01 -11.97 -4.84
CA ASN A 137 -9.36 -13.37 -4.65
C ASN A 137 -8.68 -14.21 -5.74
N ARG A 138 -8.66 -15.54 -5.58
CA ARG A 138 -8.05 -16.47 -6.55
C ARG A 138 -8.44 -16.24 -8.01
N ALA A 139 -9.69 -15.85 -8.26
CA ALA A 139 -10.28 -15.78 -9.59
C ALA A 139 -10.68 -14.37 -10.03
N SER A 140 -10.63 -13.39 -9.13
CA SER A 140 -11.14 -12.05 -9.40
C SER A 140 -10.49 -11.02 -8.50
N GLU A 141 -10.44 -9.79 -9.01
CA GLU A 141 -10.10 -8.60 -8.24
C GLU A 141 -11.35 -7.75 -8.11
N THR A 142 -11.55 -7.13 -6.95
CA THR A 142 -12.65 -6.23 -6.68
C THR A 142 -12.09 -4.94 -6.13
N ILE A 143 -12.22 -3.84 -6.87
CA ILE A 143 -11.94 -2.51 -6.36
C ILE A 143 -13.01 -2.21 -5.31
N LEU A 144 -12.62 -2.19 -4.03
CA LEU A 144 -13.52 -1.86 -2.93
C LEU A 144 -13.83 -0.37 -2.95
N TYR A 145 -12.80 0.44 -3.15
CA TYR A 145 -12.98 1.85 -3.46
C TYR A 145 -11.79 2.42 -4.24
N ASP A 146 -12.02 3.52 -4.95
CA ASP A 146 -10.96 4.43 -5.37
C ASP A 146 -11.37 5.90 -5.17
N ARG A 147 -10.34 6.72 -4.90
CA ARG A 147 -10.41 8.16 -4.76
C ARG A 147 -9.54 8.78 -5.84
N GLN A 148 -10.18 9.38 -6.84
CA GLN A 148 -9.52 10.16 -7.90
C GLN A 148 -10.18 11.53 -8.13
N GLY A 149 -11.17 11.90 -7.30
CA GLY A 149 -11.92 13.14 -7.46
C GLY A 149 -12.93 13.38 -6.34
N ALA A 150 -13.91 14.24 -6.61
CA ALA A 150 -14.87 14.70 -5.60
C ALA A 150 -15.83 13.62 -5.08
N GLU A 151 -16.09 12.59 -5.87
CA GLU A 151 -17.01 11.50 -5.50
C GLU A 151 -16.25 10.16 -5.41
N PRO A 152 -16.57 9.32 -4.40
CA PRO A 152 -15.98 8.00 -4.29
C PRO A 152 -16.55 7.05 -5.33
N ASN A 153 -15.68 6.21 -5.90
CA ASN A 153 -16.13 5.02 -6.60
C ASN A 153 -16.12 3.83 -5.63
N PHE A 154 -17.27 3.48 -5.06
CA PHE A 154 -17.41 2.34 -4.15
C PHE A 154 -17.90 1.07 -4.86
N ALA A 155 -17.39 -0.08 -4.44
CA ALA A 155 -17.94 -1.38 -4.81
C ALA A 155 -19.44 -1.45 -4.48
N PRO A 156 -20.23 -2.29 -5.20
CA PRO A 156 -21.66 -2.45 -4.93
C PRO A 156 -21.98 -2.74 -3.46
N GLU A 157 -21.13 -3.53 -2.78
CA GLU A 157 -21.29 -3.88 -1.36
C GLU A 157 -21.05 -2.70 -0.38
N LEU A 158 -20.41 -1.61 -0.83
CA LEU A 158 -20.11 -0.42 -0.02
C LEU A 158 -20.92 0.81 -0.45
N ARG A 159 -21.60 0.76 -1.60
CA ARG A 159 -22.20 1.93 -2.27
C ARG A 159 -23.32 2.60 -1.48
N ASP A 160 -24.10 1.83 -0.74
CA ASP A 160 -25.23 2.33 0.05
C ASP A 160 -24.86 2.66 1.50
N ASN A 161 -23.57 2.71 1.83
CA ASN A 161 -23.11 3.06 3.16
C ASN A 161 -22.94 4.59 3.29
N ASP A 162 -23.92 5.25 3.91
CA ASP A 162 -23.92 6.70 4.10
C ASP A 162 -22.80 7.19 5.03
N LEU A 163 -22.34 6.36 5.98
CA LEU A 163 -21.20 6.68 6.82
C LEU A 163 -19.91 6.77 6.00
N LEU A 164 -19.69 5.84 5.06
CA LEU A 164 -18.53 5.88 4.17
C LEU A 164 -18.56 7.11 3.24
N LYS A 165 -19.74 7.51 2.74
CA LYS A 165 -19.88 8.74 1.95
C LYS A 165 -19.56 9.98 2.77
N PHE A 166 -20.10 10.06 3.99
CA PHE A 166 -19.82 11.16 4.92
C PHE A 166 -18.32 11.24 5.25
N ALA A 167 -17.71 10.10 5.55
CA ALA A 167 -16.28 10.01 5.82
C ALA A 167 -15.44 10.45 4.63
N TYR A 168 -15.85 10.08 3.41
CA TYR A 168 -15.15 10.47 2.20
C TYR A 168 -15.18 11.98 2.01
N GLN A 169 -16.35 12.60 2.13
CA GLN A 169 -16.52 14.06 2.04
C GLN A 169 -15.75 14.80 3.13
N GLY A 170 -15.64 14.22 4.33
CA GLY A 170 -14.87 14.78 5.44
C GLY A 170 -13.37 14.47 5.40
N THR A 171 -12.89 13.69 4.43
CA THR A 171 -11.47 13.33 4.35
C THR A 171 -10.68 14.49 3.75
N ARG A 172 -9.74 15.02 4.54
CA ARG A 172 -8.81 16.09 4.11
C ARG A 172 -7.96 15.65 2.92
N ASP A 173 -7.49 16.60 2.13
CA ASP A 173 -6.61 16.34 0.98
C ASP A 173 -5.27 15.73 1.41
N ASN A 174 -4.74 16.14 2.56
CA ASN A 174 -3.48 15.61 3.11
C ASN A 174 -3.63 14.30 3.91
N GLN A 175 -4.76 13.60 3.79
CA GLN A 175 -5.12 12.42 4.57
C GLN A 175 -5.68 11.32 3.65
N LEU A 176 -5.25 10.07 3.86
CA LEU A 176 -5.85 8.91 3.20
C LEU A 176 -7.27 8.66 3.74
N PHE A 177 -8.20 8.36 2.84
CA PHE A 177 -9.56 7.93 3.15
C PHE A 177 -9.52 6.66 4.00
N LEU A 178 -8.69 5.66 3.66
CA LEU A 178 -8.55 4.44 4.46
C LEU A 178 -8.20 4.75 5.92
N THR A 179 -7.30 5.71 6.15
CA THR A 179 -6.90 6.08 7.50
C THR A 179 -8.04 6.81 8.21
N ASN A 180 -8.72 7.72 7.52
CA ASN A 180 -9.84 8.46 8.08
C ASN A 180 -11.01 7.54 8.45
N THR A 181 -11.33 6.53 7.63
CA THR A 181 -12.41 5.58 7.94
C THR A 181 -12.13 4.78 9.21
N VAL A 182 -10.89 4.30 9.38
CA VAL A 182 -10.47 3.58 10.58
C VAL A 182 -10.49 4.49 11.82
N LEU A 183 -10.04 5.75 11.71
CA LEU A 183 -10.03 6.69 12.83
C LEU A 183 -11.45 7.05 13.32
N GLN A 184 -12.43 7.02 12.43
CA GLN A 184 -13.84 7.25 12.75
C GLN A 184 -14.55 5.98 13.27
N ASN A 185 -13.82 4.87 13.48
CA ASN A 185 -14.34 3.56 13.93
C ASN A 185 -15.47 3.00 13.04
N MET A 186 -15.33 3.17 11.73
CA MET A 186 -16.27 2.61 10.74
C MET A 186 -15.79 1.29 10.17
#